data_AF-A0A519EXP1-F1
#
_entry.id   AF-A0A519EXP1-F1
#
_cell.length_a   1.000
_cell.length_b   1.000
_cell.length_c   1.000
_cell.angle_alpha   90.00
_cell.angle_beta   90.00
_cell.angle_gamma   90.00
#
_symmetry.space_group_name_H-M   'P 1'
#
loop_
_entity.id
_entity.type
_entity.pdbx_description
1 polymer ?
#
loop_
_entity_poly.entity_id
_entity_poly.type
_entity_poly.pdbx_seq_one_letter_code
_entity_poly.pdbx_strand_id
1 'polypeptide(L)' 'MRTNEYRGRTYDASSTVVKAGEYRGVFDVDSTSEDVTDGVINEATGETFPTREAAEQAADTAARCWIDSEADKR' A
#
# COMPACT_ATOMS: atom_id res chain seq x y z
N MET A 1 1.31 -11.81 -1.03
CA MET A 1 1.56 -10.47 -1.60
C MET A 1 1.60 -10.60 -3.12
N ARG A 2 1.06 -9.63 -3.86
CA ARG A 2 1.11 -9.60 -5.32
C ARG A 2 2.02 -8.43 -5.70
N THR A 3 3.18 -8.75 -6.25
CA THR A 3 4.11 -7.74 -6.74
C THR A 3 3.54 -7.13 -8.01
N ASN A 4 3.32 -5.82 -7.99
CA ASN A 4 2.87 -5.02 -9.11
C ASN A 4 4.02 -4.12 -9.59
N GLU A 5 3.90 -3.60 -10.82
CA GLU A 5 4.83 -2.61 -11.35
C GLU A 5 4.05 -1.38 -11.81
N TYR A 6 4.50 -0.19 -11.43
CA TYR A 6 3.93 1.08 -11.87
C TYR A 6 5.04 2.12 -12.08
N ARG A 7 5.04 2.75 -13.27
CA ARG A 7 6.08 3.72 -13.69
C ARG A 7 7.53 3.22 -13.54
N GLY A 8 7.76 1.93 -13.77
CA GLY A 8 9.08 1.31 -13.64
C GLY A 8 9.56 1.10 -12.20
N ARG A 9 8.67 1.24 -11.22
CA ARG A 9 8.89 0.83 -9.83
C ARG A 9 8.03 -0.37 -9.50
N THR A 10 8.60 -1.36 -8.83
CA THR A 10 7.86 -2.48 -8.27
C THR A 10 7.29 -2.10 -6.91
N TYR A 11 6.08 -2.56 -6.63
CA TYR A 11 5.44 -2.36 -5.34
C TYR A 11 4.53 -3.52 -5.00
N ASP A 12 4.38 -3.79 -3.71
CA ASP A 12 3.41 -4.73 -3.18
C ASP A 12 2.30 -3.97 -2.48
N ALA A 13 1.06 -4.38 -2.72
CA ALA A 13 -0.11 -3.90 -2.01
C ALA A 13 -0.75 -5.08 -1.29
N SER A 14 -1.01 -4.94 0.00
CA SER A 14 -1.64 -5.97 0.81
C SER A 14 -2.55 -5.39 1.89
N SER A 15 -3.19 -6.25 2.66
CA SER A 15 -3.99 -5.86 3.82
C SER A 15 -3.49 -6.53 5.09
N THR A 16 -3.52 -5.79 6.19
CA THR A 16 -3.31 -6.30 7.54
C THR A 16 -4.62 -6.25 8.34
N VAL A 17 -4.79 -7.19 9.27
CA VAL A 17 -6.00 -7.27 10.10
C VAL A 17 -5.78 -6.46 11.38
N VAL A 18 -6.63 -5.46 11.62
CA VAL A 18 -6.59 -4.63 12.84
C VAL A 18 -7.43 -5.27 13.93
N LYS A 19 -8.66 -5.66 13.57
CA LYS A 19 -9.61 -6.38 14.42
C LYS A 19 -10.56 -7.18 13.54
N ALA A 20 -11.37 -8.05 14.13
CA ALA A 20 -12.32 -8.86 13.37
C ALA A 20 -13.26 -7.96 12.54
N GLY A 21 -13.22 -8.12 11.21
CA GLY A 21 -14.01 -7.30 10.28
C GLY A 21 -13.41 -5.91 9.97
N GLU A 22 -12.18 -5.65 10.38
CA GLU A 22 -11.51 -4.36 10.13
C GLU A 22 -10.07 -4.58 9.62
N TYR A 23 -9.83 -4.07 8.43
CA TYR A 23 -8.60 -4.28 7.67
C TYR A 23 -7.93 -2.94 7.36
N ARG A 24 -6.60 -2.95 7.30
CA ARG A 24 -5.78 -1.80 6.90
C ARG A 24 -5.03 -2.15 5.63
N GLY A 25 -5.03 -1.23 4.67
CA GLY A 25 -4.18 -1.35 3.51
C GLY A 25 -2.73 -1.01 3.86
N VAL A 26 -1.81 -1.79 3.33
CA VAL A 26 -0.36 -1.61 3.48
C VAL A 26 0.27 -1.70 2.10
N PHE A 27 1.25 -0.84 1.82
CA PHE A 27 2.02 -0.91 0.59
C PHE A 27 3.51 -0.78 0.85
N ASP A 28 4.27 -1.39 -0.03
CA ASP A 28 5.73 -1.48 0.00
C ASP A 28 6.22 -1.14 -1.41
N VAL A 29 7.01 -0.07 -1.56
CA VAL A 29 7.52 0.38 -2.85
C VAL A 29 9.01 0.05 -2.87
N ASP A 30 9.40 -0.87 -3.76
CA ASP A 30 10.67 -1.62 -3.69
C ASP A 30 10.55 -2.94 -2.89
N SER A 31 9.57 -3.74 -3.32
CA SER A 31 9.30 -5.17 -3.04
C SER A 31 10.52 -6.11 -2.93
N THR A 32 11.73 -5.64 -3.24
CA THR A 32 12.98 -6.37 -3.05
C THR A 32 13.46 -6.41 -1.59
N SER A 33 12.89 -5.60 -0.68
CA SER A 33 13.21 -5.61 0.75
C SER A 33 11.96 -5.86 1.61
N GLU A 34 11.65 -7.13 1.89
CA GLU A 34 10.49 -7.55 2.70
C GLU A 34 10.44 -6.94 4.13
N ASP A 35 11.55 -6.36 4.61
CA ASP A 35 11.68 -5.75 5.94
C ASP A 35 11.29 -4.25 5.99
N VAL A 36 11.13 -3.57 4.84
CA VAL A 36 10.91 -2.12 4.79
C VAL A 36 9.59 -1.80 4.10
N THR A 37 8.52 -1.74 4.87
CA THR A 37 7.24 -1.22 4.36
C THR A 37 7.31 0.31 4.24
N ASP A 38 7.24 0.87 3.02
CA ASP A 38 7.25 2.33 2.82
C ASP A 38 6.04 3.05 3.43
N GLY A 39 4.91 2.36 3.57
CA GLY A 39 3.73 3.00 4.13
C GLY A 39 2.58 2.08 4.51
N VAL A 40 2.04 2.32 5.70
CA VAL A 40 0.68 1.92 6.05
C VAL A 40 -0.23 3.09 5.69
N ILE A 41 -1.27 2.89 4.87
CA ILE A 41 -2.22 3.97 4.51
C ILE A 41 -2.75 4.66 5.77
N ASN A 42 -2.97 3.86 6.82
CA ASN A 42 -3.57 4.29 8.07
C ASN A 42 -2.58 5.05 8.99
N GLU A 43 -1.24 4.92 8.83
CA GLU A 43 -0.30 5.83 9.50
C GLU A 43 -0.47 7.27 9.02
N ALA A 44 -0.93 7.46 7.78
CA ALA A 44 -1.17 8.78 7.20
C ALA A 44 -2.65 9.24 7.29
N THR A 45 -3.65 8.35 7.22
CA THR A 45 -5.07 8.74 7.07
C THR A 45 -6.02 8.34 8.21
N GLY A 46 -5.66 7.42 9.10
CA GLY A 46 -6.57 6.96 10.16
C GLY A 46 -7.68 5.99 9.71
N GLU A 47 -7.77 5.63 8.42
CA GLU A 47 -8.92 4.90 7.86
C GLU A 47 -8.76 3.37 7.80
N THR A 48 -9.78 2.66 8.27
CA THR A 48 -9.87 1.19 8.19
C THR A 48 -11.01 0.74 7.29
N PHE A 49 -10.86 -0.43 6.67
CA PHE A 49 -11.81 -0.97 5.70
C PHE A 49 -12.55 -2.19 6.24
N PRO A 50 -13.83 -2.39 5.85
CA PRO A 50 -14.62 -3.53 6.31
C PRO A 50 -14.23 -4.87 5.65
N THR A 51 -13.45 -4.84 4.56
CA THR A 51 -13.01 -6.03 3.82
C THR A 51 -11.53 -5.95 3.46
N ARG A 52 -10.88 -7.12 3.31
CA ARG A 52 -9.49 -7.24 2.83
C ARG A 52 -9.31 -6.61 1.46
N GLU A 53 -10.20 -6.91 0.53
CA GLU A 53 -10.13 -6.41 -0.85
C GLU A 53 -10.23 -4.88 -0.92
N ALA A 54 -11.06 -4.25 -0.07
CA ALA A 54 -11.13 -2.79 0.00
C ALA A 54 -9.83 -2.18 0.54
N ALA A 55 -9.25 -2.80 1.57
CA ALA A 55 -7.94 -2.39 2.09
C ALA A 55 -6.83 -2.54 1.05
N GLU A 56 -6.82 -3.63 0.28
CA GLU A 56 -5.83 -3.88 -0.77
C GLU A 56 -5.96 -2.92 -1.95
N GLN A 57 -7.19 -2.61 -2.39
CA GLN A 57 -7.43 -1.59 -3.43
C GLN A 57 -7.00 -0.19 -2.99
N ALA A 58 -7.28 0.17 -1.74
CA ALA A 58 -6.81 1.43 -1.18
C ALA A 58 -5.27 1.46 -1.16
N ALA A 59 -4.61 0.35 -0.82
CA ALA A 59 -3.16 0.25 -0.77
C ALA A 59 -2.53 0.37 -2.15
N ASP A 60 -3.09 -0.28 -3.15
CA ASP A 60 -2.68 -0.13 -4.55
C ASP A 60 -2.78 1.33 -5.02
N THR A 61 -3.91 1.99 -4.71
CA THR A 61 -4.11 3.41 -5.06
C THR A 61 -3.10 4.31 -4.35
N ALA A 62 -2.88 4.11 -3.05
CA ALA A 62 -1.94 4.88 -2.27
C ALA A 62 -0.50 4.71 -2.75
N ALA A 63 -0.09 3.48 -3.06
CA ALA A 63 1.23 3.17 -3.62
C ALA A 63 1.44 3.91 -4.95
N ARG A 64 0.45 3.88 -5.85
CA ARG A 64 0.52 4.60 -7.12
C ARG A 64 0.61 6.10 -6.93
N CYS A 65 -0.19 6.68 -6.03
CA CYS A 65 -0.11 8.12 -5.71
C CYS A 65 1.25 8.52 -5.14
N TRP A 66 1.86 7.67 -4.31
CA TRP A 66 3.21 7.89 -3.80
C TRP A 66 4.24 7.84 -4.93
N ILE A 67 4.19 6.82 -5.78
CA ILE A 67 5.06 6.67 -6.95
C ILE A 67 4.91 7.87 -7.89
N ASP A 68 3.70 8.33 -8.15
CA ASP A 68 3.41 9.52 -8.96
C ASP A 68 4.04 10.78 -8.33
N SER A 69 3.86 10.97 -7.03
CA SER A 69 4.41 12.12 -6.30
C SER A 69 5.94 12.13 -6.30
N GLU A 70 6.57 10.96 -6.18
CA GLU A 70 8.02 10.81 -6.27
C GLU A 70 8.55 10.98 -7.69
N ALA A 71 7.79 10.56 -8.69
CA ALA A 71 8.13 10.80 -10.09
C ALA A 71 8.08 12.29 -10.44
N ASP A 72 7.17 13.06 -9.86
CA ASP A 72 7.01 14.50 -10.09
C ASP A 72 8.07 15.36 -9.38
N LYS A 73 8.72 14.83 -8.35
CA LYS A 73 9.81 15.52 -7.62
C LYS A 73 11.17 15.52 -8.36
N ARG A 74 11.29 14.84 -9.50
CA ARG A 74 12.51 14.74 -10.32
C ARG A 74 12.53 15.75 -11.46
#